data_AF-A0A077PRX7-F1
#
_entry.id   AF-A0A077PRX7-F1
#
_cell.length_a   1.000
_cell.length_b   1.000
_cell.length_c   1.000
_cell.angle_alpha   90.00
_cell.angle_beta   90.00
_cell.angle_gamma   90.00
#
_symmetry.space_group_name_H-M   'P 1'
#
loop_
_entity.id
_entity.type
_entity.pdbx_description
1 polymer ?
#
loop_
_entity_poly.entity_id
_entity_poly.type
_entity_poly.pdbx_seq_one_letter_code
_entity_poly.pdbx_strand_id
1 'polypeptide(L)'
;MEVAKTRNTRVTCKPQELETFWFKSAAETGNSPLARDMGIHPTGLSREKSRIVKLASRLVVQLGLPEGSVAAPGCEANIVLTGIEASKLLLALDNLRYPKRKTPVVTATEASEMQLEMSI
;
A
#
# COMPACT_ATOMS: atom_id res chain seq x y z
N MET A 1 14.15 -26.58 -4.40
CA MET A 1 12.90 -25.90 -3.98
C MET A 1 13.31 -24.68 -3.18
N GLU A 2 13.20 -23.49 -3.76
CA GLU A 2 13.38 -22.25 -3.03
C GLU A 2 12.26 -22.12 -2.00
N VAL A 3 12.63 -22.19 -0.73
CA VAL A 3 11.72 -21.86 0.36
C VAL A 3 11.72 -20.35 0.47
N ALA A 4 10.57 -19.71 0.29
CA ALA A 4 10.38 -18.28 0.54
C ALA A 4 10.80 -17.98 1.99
N LYS A 5 12.01 -17.45 2.16
CA LYS A 5 12.61 -17.21 3.47
C LYS A 5 12.25 -15.82 3.98
N THR A 6 11.46 -15.83 5.06
CA THR A 6 11.51 -14.92 6.25
C THR A 6 11.20 -13.42 6.02
N ARG A 7 10.26 -12.76 6.72
CA ARG A 7 9.98 -12.76 8.19
C ARG A 7 8.46 -12.54 8.50
N ASN A 8 7.97 -13.30 9.51
CA ASN A 8 6.77 -13.07 10.36
C ASN A 8 5.33 -13.12 9.82
N THR A 9 5.03 -13.75 8.68
CA THR A 9 3.64 -14.16 8.32
C THR A 9 3.39 -15.66 8.51
N ARG A 10 4.20 -16.34 9.31
CA ARG A 10 4.03 -17.78 9.55
C ARG A 10 2.96 -17.97 10.62
N VAL A 11 1.78 -18.39 10.20
CA VAL A 11 0.70 -18.77 11.10
C VAL A 11 1.19 -19.98 11.93
N THR A 12 1.38 -19.78 13.24
CA THR A 12 1.90 -20.81 14.16
C THR A 12 0.80 -21.71 14.73
N CYS A 13 -0.46 -21.41 14.45
CA CYS A 13 -1.59 -22.19 14.92
C CYS A 13 -1.77 -23.49 14.13
N LYS A 14 -2.49 -24.45 14.71
CA LYS A 14 -2.80 -25.71 14.02
C LYS A 14 -3.77 -25.43 12.87
N PRO A 15 -3.70 -26.14 11.72
CA PRO A 15 -4.64 -25.96 10.62
C PRO A 15 -6.11 -26.05 11.06
N GLN A 16 -6.43 -26.90 12.04
CA GLN A 16 -7.79 -27.08 12.56
C GLN A 16 -8.33 -25.82 13.27
N GLU A 17 -7.46 -25.04 13.91
CA GLU A 17 -7.84 -23.78 14.55
C GLU A 17 -8.17 -22.72 13.50
N LEU A 18 -7.38 -22.69 12.42
CA LEU A 18 -7.60 -21.82 11.26
C LEU A 18 -8.87 -22.20 10.48
N GLU A 19 -9.14 -23.51 10.33
CA GLU A 19 -10.39 -24.01 9.74
C GLU A 19 -11.60 -23.50 10.52
N THR A 20 -11.55 -23.60 11.85
CA THR A 20 -12.64 -23.15 12.73
C THR A 20 -12.91 -21.66 12.58
N PHE A 21 -11.84 -20.85 12.51
CA PHE A 21 -11.97 -19.42 12.24
C PHE A 21 -12.65 -19.15 10.89
N TRP A 22 -12.21 -19.78 9.81
CA TRP A 22 -12.81 -19.57 8.49
C TRP A 22 -14.23 -20.08 8.36
N PHE A 23 -14.59 -21.18 9.04
CA PHE A 23 -15.97 -21.64 9.06
C PHE A 23 -16.90 -20.63 9.74
N LYS A 24 -16.46 -19.97 10.81
CA LYS A 24 -17.20 -18.90 11.48
C LYS A 24 -17.34 -17.68 10.57
N SER A 25 -16.23 -17.19 10.00
CA SER A 25 -16.27 -16.05 9.07
C SER A 25 -17.17 -16.33 7.85
N ALA A 26 -17.07 -17.52 7.27
CA ALA A 26 -17.91 -17.94 6.16
C ALA A 26 -19.41 -18.09 6.54
N ALA A 27 -19.72 -18.34 7.81
CA ALA A 27 -21.10 -18.38 8.30
C ALA A 27 -21.64 -16.95 8.50
N GLU A 28 -20.81 -16.05 9.03
CA GLU A 28 -21.14 -14.62 9.21
C GLU A 28 -21.39 -13.91 7.87
N THR A 29 -20.59 -14.21 6.84
CA THR A 29 -20.81 -13.67 5.49
C THR A 29 -22.11 -14.20 4.86
N GLY A 30 -22.43 -15.48 5.09
CA GLY A 30 -23.55 -16.16 4.46
C GLY A 30 -23.22 -16.76 3.09
N ASN A 31 -23.98 -17.77 2.67
CA ASN A 31 -23.64 -18.60 1.51
C ASN A 31 -23.73 -17.87 0.16
N SER A 32 -24.80 -17.12 -0.09
CA SER A 32 -24.98 -16.42 -1.38
C SER A 32 -23.89 -15.39 -1.69
N PRO A 33 -23.55 -14.45 -0.79
CA PRO A 33 -22.45 -13.50 -1.03
C PRO A 33 -21.10 -14.21 -1.12
N LEU A 34 -20.83 -15.17 -0.23
CA LEU A 34 -19.57 -15.92 -0.27
C LEU A 34 -19.38 -16.70 -1.58
N ALA A 35 -20.45 -17.30 -2.11
CA ALA A 35 -20.40 -18.02 -3.39
C ALA A 35 -20.03 -17.08 -4.53
N ARG A 36 -20.67 -15.90 -4.59
CA ARG A 36 -20.38 -14.87 -5.58
C ARG A 36 -18.93 -14.39 -5.49
N ASP A 37 -18.47 -14.07 -4.29
CA ASP A 37 -17.14 -13.49 -4.08
C ASP A 37 -16.02 -14.50 -4.36
N MET A 38 -16.28 -15.79 -4.14
CA MET A 38 -15.36 -16.89 -4.45
C MET A 38 -15.49 -17.44 -5.89
N GLY A 39 -16.42 -16.91 -6.69
CA GLY A 39 -16.67 -17.40 -8.06
C GLY A 39 -17.26 -18.82 -8.12
N ILE A 40 -17.96 -19.25 -7.07
CA ILE A 40 -18.59 -20.57 -6.95
C ILE A 40 -20.08 -20.42 -7.25
N HIS A 41 -20.66 -21.39 -7.98
CA HIS A 41 -22.10 -21.40 -8.19
C HIS A 41 -22.85 -21.51 -6.85
N PRO A 42 -23.93 -20.73 -6.59
CA PRO A 42 -24.60 -20.67 -5.29
C PRO A 42 -25.05 -22.02 -4.72
N THR A 43 -25.45 -22.96 -5.58
CA THR A 43 -25.88 -24.30 -5.18
C THR A 43 -24.73 -25.25 -4.82
N GLY A 44 -23.51 -24.94 -5.27
CA GLY A 44 -22.32 -25.76 -5.05
C GLY A 44 -21.57 -25.42 -3.76
N LEU A 45 -21.73 -24.19 -3.25
CA LEU A 45 -20.92 -23.69 -2.13
C LEU A 45 -21.00 -24.58 -0.89
N SER A 46 -22.19 -25.05 -0.50
CA SER A 46 -22.35 -25.89 0.69
C SER A 46 -21.55 -27.20 0.62
N ARG A 47 -21.32 -27.72 -0.60
CA ARG A 47 -20.52 -28.93 -0.83
C ARG A 47 -19.02 -28.62 -0.87
N GLU A 48 -18.66 -27.49 -1.48
CA GLU A 48 -17.26 -27.13 -1.70
C GLU A 48 -16.60 -26.39 -0.53
N LYS A 49 -17.36 -25.62 0.24
CA LYS A 49 -16.87 -24.77 1.34
C LYS A 49 -15.98 -25.54 2.32
N SER A 50 -16.41 -26.74 2.74
CA SER A 50 -15.62 -27.57 3.65
C SER A 50 -14.28 -28.01 3.06
N ARG A 51 -14.26 -28.34 1.76
CA ARG A 51 -13.04 -28.74 1.06
C ARG A 51 -12.10 -27.54 0.91
N ILE A 52 -12.64 -26.39 0.51
CA ILE A 52 -11.88 -25.15 0.29
C ILE A 52 -11.24 -24.68 1.60
N VAL A 53 -12.02 -24.61 2.69
CA VAL A 53 -11.53 -24.20 4.01
C VAL A 53 -10.39 -25.10 4.48
N LYS A 54 -10.53 -26.42 4.37
CA LYS A 54 -9.46 -27.36 4.75
C LYS A 54 -8.20 -27.20 3.91
N LEU A 55 -8.35 -27.08 2.60
CA LEU A 55 -7.21 -26.96 1.68
C LEU A 55 -6.46 -25.65 1.91
N ALA A 56 -7.17 -24.53 1.95
CA ALA A 56 -6.52 -23.25 2.21
C ALA A 56 -5.83 -23.25 3.58
N SER A 57 -6.38 -23.92 4.62
CA SER A 57 -5.82 -23.88 5.98
C SER A 57 -4.48 -24.57 6.01
N ARG A 58 -4.38 -25.68 5.29
CA ARG A 58 -3.11 -26.39 5.08
C ARG A 58 -2.13 -25.54 4.30
N LEU A 59 -2.56 -24.91 3.20
CA LEU A 59 -1.68 -24.07 2.38
C LEU A 59 -1.10 -22.91 3.20
N VAL A 60 -1.94 -22.17 3.93
CA VAL A 60 -1.50 -21.04 4.75
C VAL A 60 -0.54 -21.48 5.86
N VAL A 61 -0.82 -22.58 6.56
CA VAL A 61 0.06 -23.04 7.65
C VAL A 61 1.36 -23.64 7.12
N GLN A 62 1.32 -24.40 6.03
CA GLN A 62 2.50 -25.11 5.50
C GLN A 62 3.40 -24.20 4.66
N LEU A 63 2.80 -23.40 3.77
CA LEU A 63 3.52 -22.57 2.81
C LEU A 63 3.67 -21.12 3.27
N GLY A 64 2.84 -20.67 4.22
CA GLY A 64 2.80 -19.28 4.64
C GLY A 64 2.10 -18.39 3.60
N LEU A 65 2.07 -17.09 3.90
CA LEU A 65 1.64 -16.06 2.95
C LEU A 65 2.88 -15.36 2.35
N PRO A 66 2.87 -15.05 1.04
CA PRO A 66 3.97 -14.32 0.42
C PRO A 66 4.15 -12.91 1.01
N GLU A 67 5.35 -12.38 0.92
CA GLU A 67 5.66 -11.04 1.43
C GLU A 67 4.87 -9.97 0.64
N GLY A 68 4.31 -8.98 1.36
CA GLY A 68 3.48 -7.94 0.75
C GLY A 68 2.09 -8.40 0.30
N SER A 69 1.71 -9.67 0.49
CA SER A 69 0.40 -10.18 0.08
C SER A 69 -0.73 -9.83 1.04
N VAL A 70 -0.41 -9.33 2.23
CA VAL A 70 -1.37 -8.86 3.23
C VAL A 70 -1.35 -7.36 3.22
N ALA A 71 -2.35 -6.74 2.60
CA ALA A 71 -2.65 -5.33 2.83
C ALA A 71 -3.19 -5.22 4.26
N ALA A 72 -2.44 -4.58 5.16
CA ALA A 72 -3.01 -4.22 6.46
C ALA A 72 -4.22 -3.29 6.23
N PRO A 73 -5.30 -3.40 7.03
CA PRO A 73 -6.41 -2.45 6.93
C PRO A 73 -5.88 -1.03 7.12
N GLY A 74 -5.99 -0.18 6.10
CA GLY A 74 -5.46 1.19 6.09
C GLY A 74 -4.05 1.36 5.51
N CYS A 75 -3.39 0.30 5.05
CA CYS A 75 -2.17 0.41 4.24
C CYS A 75 -2.56 0.49 2.76
N GLU A 76 -2.81 1.71 2.28
CA GLU A 76 -2.63 1.99 0.86
C GLU A 76 -1.16 1.72 0.47
N ALA A 77 -0.97 1.27 -0.78
CA ALA A 77 0.26 0.78 -1.40
C ALA A 77 1.55 1.07 -0.61
N ASN A 78 2.31 0.02 -0.24
CA ASN A 78 3.68 0.18 0.27
C ASN A 78 4.51 1.02 -0.72
N ILE A 79 4.63 2.33 -0.49
CA ILE A 79 5.48 3.20 -1.29
C ILE A 79 6.92 2.91 -0.89
N VAL A 80 7.59 2.07 -1.66
CA VAL A 80 9.02 1.82 -1.51
C VAL A 80 9.75 2.98 -2.20
N LEU A 81 10.22 3.94 -1.40
CA LEU A 81 11.04 5.04 -1.91
C LEU A 81 12.47 4.56 -2.12
N THR A 82 12.93 4.57 -3.37
CA THR A 82 14.34 4.39 -3.69
C THR A 82 15.16 5.62 -3.26
N GLY A 83 16.48 5.48 -3.08
CA GLY A 83 17.33 6.58 -2.60
C GLY A 83 17.23 7.86 -3.45
N ILE A 84 17.04 7.71 -4.76
CA ILE A 84 16.86 8.82 -5.71
C ILE A 84 15.53 9.55 -5.45
N GLU A 85 14.45 8.80 -5.22
CA GLU A 85 13.13 9.36 -4.93
C GLU A 85 13.11 10.04 -3.57
N ALA A 86 13.77 9.46 -2.57
CA ALA A 86 13.92 10.06 -1.25
C ALA A 86 14.67 11.40 -1.30
N SER A 87 15.75 11.51 -2.09
CA SER A 87 16.47 12.77 -2.27
C SER A 87 15.62 13.86 -2.93
N LYS A 88 14.82 13.51 -3.94
CA LYS A 88 13.89 14.45 -4.59
C LYS A 88 12.80 14.91 -3.64
N LEU A 89 12.29 14.01 -2.81
CA LEU A 89 11.26 14.32 -1.81
C LEU A 89 11.80 15.26 -0.73
N LEU A 90 13.03 15.02 -0.25
CA LEU A 90 13.72 15.91 0.70
C LEU A 90 13.89 17.33 0.13
N LEU A 91 14.34 17.45 -1.13
CA LEU A 91 14.45 18.73 -1.81
C LEU A 91 13.09 19.46 -1.92
N ALA A 92 12.02 18.73 -2.24
CA ALA A 92 10.68 19.32 -2.31
C ALA A 92 10.19 19.81 -0.93
N LEU A 93 10.43 19.02 0.13
CA LEU A 93 10.06 19.37 1.50
C LEU A 93 10.84 20.57 2.04
N ASP A 94 12.13 20.69 1.73
CA ASP A 94 12.94 21.84 2.14
C ASP A 94 12.44 23.15 1.51
N ASN A 95 12.02 23.10 0.24
CA ASN A 95 11.41 24.25 -0.44
C ASN A 95 10.05 24.67 0.15
N LEU A 96 9.33 23.73 0.78
CA LEU A 96 8.06 24.01 1.46
C LEU A 96 8.27 24.53 2.89
N ARG A 97 9.28 24.03 3.60
CA ARG A 97 9.58 24.41 5.00
C ARG A 97 10.19 25.80 5.11
N TYR A 98 11.03 26.17 4.15
CA TYR A 98 11.56 27.51 3.98
C TYR A 98 11.15 27.99 2.60
N PRO A 99 9.90 28.48 2.42
CA PRO A 99 9.53 29.10 1.17
C PRO A 99 10.54 30.22 0.94
N LYS A 100 11.40 30.06 -0.08
CA LYS A 100 12.32 31.11 -0.48
C LYS A 100 11.47 32.32 -0.77
N ARG A 101 11.40 33.26 0.19
CA ARG A 101 10.81 34.57 -0.03
C ARG A 101 11.53 35.09 -1.25
N LYS A 102 10.80 35.23 -2.37
CA LYS A 102 11.28 36.02 -3.49
C LYS A 102 11.49 37.41 -2.91
N THR A 103 12.73 37.75 -2.59
CA THR A 103 13.12 39.13 -2.42
C THR A 103 12.68 39.81 -3.71
N PRO A 104 11.80 40.83 -3.65
CA PRO A 104 11.47 41.56 -4.85
C PRO A 104 12.79 42.12 -5.36
N VAL A 105 13.13 41.75 -6.59
CA VAL A 105 14.22 42.40 -7.32
C VAL A 105 13.76 43.83 -7.47
N VAL A 106 14.25 44.71 -6.60
CA VAL A 106 14.12 46.15 -6.76
C VAL A 106 14.92 46.46 -8.02
N THR A 107 14.21 46.70 -9.12
CA THR A 107 14.74 47.25 -10.36
C THR A 107 15.20 48.68 -10.09
N ALA A 108 16.41 48.82 -9.58
CA ALA A 108 17.14 50.09 -9.56
C ALA A 108 17.84 50.29 -10.91
N THR A 109 17.06 50.50 -11.98
CA THR A 109 17.59 50.78 -13.32
C THR A 109 16.79 51.84 -14.08
N GLU A 110 16.14 52.79 -13.40
CA GLU A 110 15.44 53.89 -14.08
C GLU A 110 15.78 55.30 -13.56
N ALA A 111 16.76 55.44 -12.66
CA ALA A 111 17.12 56.75 -12.10
C ALA A 111 18.46 57.34 -12.63
N SER A 112 19.12 56.71 -13.60
CA SER A 112 20.41 57.20 -14.14
C SER A 112 20.39 57.62 -15.62
N GLU A 113 19.29 57.45 -16.35
CA GLU A 113 19.24 57.82 -17.79
C GLU A 113 18.63 59.20 -18.05
N MET A 114 17.97 59.84 -17.08
CA MET A 114 17.33 61.15 -17.29
C MET A 114 18.22 62.38 -17.03
N GLN A 115 19.50 62.22 -16.67
CA GLN A 115 20.40 63.35 -16.39
C GLN A 115 21.38 63.70 -17.53
N LEU A 116 21.43 62.94 -18.63
CA LEU A 116 22.37 63.21 -19.71
C LEU A 116 21.78 63.94 -20.94
N GLU A 117 20.46 64.16 -21.00
CA GLU A 117 19.81 64.79 -22.17
C GLU A 117 19.49 66.29 -22.04
N MET A 118 19.90 66.97 -20.95
CA MET A 118 19.69 68.42 -20.81
C MET A 118 20.98 69.24 -20.97
N SER A 119 21.93 68.76 -21.79
CA SER A 119 23.15 69.53 -22.10
C SER A 119 23.59 69.31 -23.54
N ILE A 120 22.72 69.66 -24.49
CA ILE A 120 23.10 70.08 -25.86
C ILE A 120 22.20 71.24 -26.26
#